data_AF-F2BXC2-F1
#
_entry.id   AF-F2BXC2-F1
#
_cell.length_a   1.000
_cell.length_b   1.000
_cell.length_c   1.000
_cell.angle_alpha   90.00
_cell.angle_beta   90.00
_cell.angle_gamma   90.00
#
_symmetry.space_group_name_H-M   'P 1'
#
loop_
_entity.id
_entity.type
_entity.pdbx_description
1 polymer ?
#
loop_
_entity_poly.entity_id
_entity_poly.type
_entity_poly.pdbx_seq_one_letter_code
_entity_poly.pdbx_strand_id
1 'polypeptide(L)'
;MGICNVCPRACKVFRKNSINDKGQVGYCRLGYLPVVSRAALHHWEEPCISGTKGAGTVFFAGCNLSCVYCQNYEISELRKGKEISVERLKEIYHELIARGAHNIDLVTPTHFTHAIYQSLNEELPVPVVYNCGGYESRSAVAFLRKKIQIWLPDLKYSDEEAARKYSRAPDYFNKATAAIEQMYRQTGPYEMGSDGLLKKGVLVRHLMLPSQWENTKGVLEYIAETFDKGQILFSLMRQYTPYGRASEFPEINRKITDEEYEQAQEYMEELGIEDGYVQQKESSSKQFIPLFDCSGVLQDDGGDI
;
A
#
# COMPACT_ATOMS: atom_id res chain seq x y z
N MET A 1 2.72 -17.32 19.64
CA MET A 1 3.36 -17.16 18.31
C MET A 1 2.99 -18.33 17.43
N GLY A 2 2.57 -18.07 16.19
CA GLY A 2 2.11 -19.09 15.25
C GLY A 2 3.00 -19.19 14.01
N ILE A 3 2.72 -20.21 13.19
CA ILE A 3 3.33 -20.41 11.87
C ILE A 3 2.90 -19.25 10.94
N CYS A 4 3.87 -18.58 10.29
CA CYS A 4 3.60 -17.40 9.47
C CYS A 4 2.76 -17.72 8.23
N ASN A 5 1.58 -17.11 8.17
CA ASN A 5 0.58 -17.21 7.09
C ASN A 5 -0.08 -15.86 6.75
N VAL A 6 0.62 -14.75 7.02
CA VAL A 6 0.02 -13.41 6.96
C VAL A 6 -0.25 -12.97 5.52
N CYS A 7 0.58 -13.39 4.57
CA CYS A 7 0.42 -13.10 3.14
C CYS A 7 0.45 -14.39 2.30
N PRO A 8 0.11 -14.34 1.00
CA PRO A 8 0.05 -15.52 0.15
C PRO A 8 1.37 -16.26 -0.03
N ARG A 9 2.52 -15.63 0.28
CA ARG A 9 3.82 -16.32 0.39
C ARG A 9 3.79 -17.52 1.35
N ALA A 10 2.91 -17.47 2.35
CA ALA A 10 2.64 -18.55 3.30
C ALA A 10 3.92 -19.26 3.78
N CYS A 11 4.93 -18.49 4.22
CA CYS A 11 6.30 -18.99 4.44
C CYS A 11 6.40 -20.15 5.44
N LYS A 12 5.38 -20.39 6.25
CA LYS A 12 5.30 -21.46 7.26
C LYS A 12 6.44 -21.48 8.29
N VAL A 13 7.11 -20.35 8.52
CA VAL A 13 8.17 -20.22 9.53
C VAL A 13 7.65 -19.64 10.84
N PHE A 14 8.32 -19.99 11.93
CA PHE A 14 8.19 -19.26 13.19
C PHE A 14 9.07 -18.01 13.12
N ARG A 15 8.47 -16.88 12.75
CA ARG A 15 9.17 -15.60 12.73
C ARG A 15 9.71 -15.30 14.13
N LYS A 16 10.95 -14.86 14.19
CA LYS A 16 11.52 -14.27 15.41
C LYS A 16 10.73 -13.04 15.85
N ASN A 17 10.81 -12.70 17.13
CA ASN A 17 10.05 -11.57 17.67
C ASN A 17 10.65 -10.24 17.20
N SER A 18 11.93 -10.02 17.50
CA SER A 18 12.70 -8.85 17.07
C SER A 18 13.62 -9.16 15.88
N ILE A 19 13.93 -8.15 15.07
CA ILE A 19 14.99 -8.20 14.06
C ILE A 19 16.38 -8.45 14.66
N ASN A 20 16.56 -8.19 15.95
CA ASN A 20 17.81 -8.42 16.69
C ASN A 20 17.92 -9.82 17.28
N ASP A 21 16.80 -10.55 17.37
CA ASP A 21 16.79 -11.91 17.88
C ASP A 21 17.43 -12.89 16.89
N LYS A 22 17.92 -14.02 17.43
CA LYS A 22 18.20 -15.22 16.64
C LYS A 22 16.88 -15.90 16.27
N GLY A 23 16.80 -16.48 15.08
CA GLY A 23 15.63 -17.23 14.64
C GLY A 23 15.32 -17.04 13.16
N GLN A 24 14.18 -17.58 12.73
CA GLN A 24 13.76 -17.56 11.33
C GLN A 24 13.02 -16.27 10.96
N VAL A 25 13.04 -15.95 9.68
CA VAL A 25 12.24 -14.89 9.06
C VAL A 25 11.57 -15.42 7.79
N GLY A 26 10.45 -14.79 7.40
CA GLY A 26 9.78 -15.13 6.14
C GLY A 26 10.42 -14.41 4.95
N TYR A 27 9.71 -14.43 3.80
CA TYR A 27 10.12 -13.74 2.57
C TYR A 27 10.46 -12.26 2.79
N CYS A 28 9.67 -11.57 3.63
CA CYS A 28 9.87 -10.16 3.99
C CYS A 28 11.10 -9.86 4.84
N ARG A 29 11.73 -10.90 5.41
CA ARG A 29 12.92 -10.83 6.27
C ARG A 29 12.76 -10.04 7.57
N LEU A 30 11.54 -9.94 8.10
CA LEU A 30 11.25 -9.22 9.35
C LEU A 30 10.74 -10.11 10.49
N GLY A 31 11.00 -9.64 11.73
CA GLY A 31 10.41 -10.17 12.96
C GLY A 31 8.99 -9.63 13.20
N TYR A 32 8.33 -10.03 14.28
CA TYR A 32 6.97 -9.60 14.63
C TYR A 32 6.84 -8.12 15.01
N LEU A 33 7.87 -7.54 15.62
CA LEU A 33 7.87 -6.13 15.99
C LEU A 33 7.95 -5.22 14.76
N PRO A 34 7.16 -4.13 14.69
CA PRO A 34 7.19 -3.19 13.60
C PRO A 34 8.57 -2.58 13.36
N VAL A 35 8.95 -2.46 12.09
CA VAL A 35 10.10 -1.64 11.68
C VAL A 35 9.54 -0.49 10.86
N VAL A 36 9.71 0.73 11.35
CA VAL A 36 9.14 1.95 10.75
C VAL A 36 10.28 2.82 10.22
N SER A 37 10.11 3.31 9.01
CA SER A 37 11.11 4.08 8.27
C SER A 37 10.84 5.58 8.27
N ARG A 38 9.59 5.99 8.51
CA ARG A 38 9.15 7.39 8.61
C ARG A 38 7.71 7.44 9.13
N ALA A 39 7.41 8.44 9.95
CA ALA A 39 6.03 8.82 10.30
C ALA A 39 5.85 10.34 10.14
N ALA A 40 4.96 10.77 9.24
CA ALA A 40 4.78 12.20 8.94
C ALA A 40 3.40 12.48 8.30
N LEU A 41 3.00 13.76 8.27
CA LEU A 41 1.92 14.20 7.40
C LEU A 41 2.39 14.11 5.94
N HIS A 42 1.72 13.28 5.15
CA HIS A 42 2.01 13.07 3.74
C HIS A 42 0.91 13.68 2.87
N HIS A 43 1.31 14.56 1.95
CA HIS A 43 0.40 15.35 1.13
C HIS A 43 0.28 14.84 -0.32
N TRP A 44 0.85 13.67 -0.62
CA TRP A 44 1.01 13.17 -1.98
C TRP A 44 0.25 11.88 -2.28
N GLU A 45 -0.59 11.39 -1.36
CA GLU A 45 -1.61 10.35 -1.65
C GLU A 45 -2.79 10.94 -2.46
N GLU A 46 -3.70 10.07 -2.92
CA GLU A 46 -4.94 10.48 -3.59
C GLU A 46 -5.69 11.60 -2.84
N PRO A 47 -6.34 12.55 -3.55
CA PRO A 47 -6.97 13.71 -2.94
C PRO A 47 -7.94 13.39 -1.79
N CYS A 48 -8.72 12.31 -1.91
CA CYS A 48 -9.65 11.87 -0.85
C CYS A 48 -8.97 11.25 0.38
N ILE A 49 -7.66 10.96 0.30
CA ILE A 49 -6.85 10.44 1.40
C ILE A 49 -6.04 11.58 2.03
N SER A 50 -5.29 12.32 1.22
CA SER A 50 -4.37 13.34 1.72
C SER A 50 -5.09 14.64 2.11
N GLY A 51 -6.15 15.03 1.39
CA GLY A 51 -6.84 16.29 1.60
C GLY A 51 -5.90 17.50 1.69
N THR A 52 -6.33 18.51 2.45
CA THR A 52 -5.52 19.74 2.66
C THR A 52 -4.49 19.63 3.79
N LYS A 53 -4.69 18.73 4.75
CA LYS A 53 -3.85 18.62 5.97
C LYS A 53 -2.85 17.46 5.91
N GLY A 54 -2.95 16.60 4.91
CA GLY A 54 -2.12 15.41 4.77
C GLY A 54 -2.71 14.19 5.47
N ALA A 55 -2.32 13.02 4.96
CA ALA A 55 -2.52 11.72 5.61
C ALA A 55 -1.45 11.53 6.70
N GLY A 56 -1.84 11.01 7.86
CA GLY A 56 -0.91 10.64 8.92
C GLY A 56 -0.21 9.34 8.55
N THR A 57 0.83 9.41 7.72
CA THR A 57 1.41 8.25 7.08
C THR A 57 2.55 7.62 7.90
N VAL A 58 2.47 6.31 8.11
CA VAL A 58 3.50 5.47 8.72
C VAL A 58 4.04 4.51 7.67
N PHE A 59 5.29 4.74 7.26
CA PHE A 59 5.99 3.90 6.28
C PHE A 59 6.68 2.73 6.98
N PHE A 60 6.21 1.51 6.73
CA PHE A 60 6.81 0.30 7.27
C PHE A 60 7.91 -0.24 6.34
N ALA A 61 8.95 -0.81 6.95
CA ALA A 61 10.00 -1.51 6.23
C ALA A 61 9.61 -2.94 5.84
N GLY A 62 10.28 -3.48 4.83
CA GLY A 62 10.10 -4.82 4.26
C GLY A 62 8.89 -4.96 3.32
N CYS A 63 8.86 -6.02 2.52
CA CYS A 63 7.81 -6.25 1.52
C CYS A 63 7.56 -7.75 1.27
N ASN A 64 6.35 -8.11 0.83
CA ASN A 64 5.92 -9.46 0.42
C ASN A 64 6.02 -9.67 -1.10
N LEU A 65 6.21 -8.61 -1.88
CA LEU A 65 6.28 -8.65 -3.34
C LEU A 65 7.69 -8.47 -3.89
N SER A 66 8.49 -7.55 -3.34
CA SER A 66 9.85 -7.27 -3.84
C SER A 66 9.89 -6.92 -5.34
N CYS A 67 9.03 -6.00 -5.76
CA CYS A 67 8.93 -5.53 -7.14
C CYS A 67 10.28 -4.98 -7.63
N VAL A 68 10.71 -5.37 -8.83
CA VAL A 68 12.00 -4.91 -9.40
C VAL A 68 12.03 -3.40 -9.64
N TYR A 69 10.87 -2.76 -9.77
CA TYR A 69 10.70 -1.32 -10.00
C TYR A 69 10.29 -0.53 -8.76
N CYS A 70 10.43 -1.10 -7.55
CA CYS A 70 9.93 -0.47 -6.33
C CYS A 70 10.58 0.91 -6.09
N GLN A 71 9.79 1.98 -6.08
CA GLN A 71 10.25 3.32 -5.71
C GLN A 71 10.63 3.42 -4.23
N ASN A 72 10.05 2.56 -3.39
CA ASN A 72 10.33 2.44 -1.96
C ASN A 72 11.46 1.43 -1.66
N TYR A 73 12.39 1.21 -2.61
CA TYR A 73 13.46 0.19 -2.53
C TYR A 73 14.24 0.22 -1.20
N GLU A 74 14.57 1.42 -0.69
CA GLU A 74 15.30 1.57 0.59
C GLU A 74 14.56 0.91 1.76
N ILE A 75 13.23 1.02 1.80
CA ILE A 75 12.44 0.46 2.91
C ILE A 75 11.98 -0.96 2.60
N SER A 76 11.65 -1.28 1.34
CA SER A 76 11.17 -2.61 0.96
C SER A 76 12.29 -3.66 0.93
N GLU A 77 13.40 -3.35 0.24
CA GLU A 77 14.48 -4.30 -0.06
C GLU A 77 15.69 -4.15 0.86
N LEU A 78 16.02 -2.92 1.29
CA LEU A 78 17.09 -2.70 2.26
C LEU A 78 16.59 -2.73 3.71
N ARG A 79 15.27 -2.70 3.92
CA ARG A 79 14.61 -2.72 5.24
C ARG A 79 15.11 -1.61 6.17
N LYS A 80 15.45 -0.45 5.59
CA LYS A 80 15.90 0.71 6.34
C LYS A 80 14.78 1.21 7.25
N GLY A 81 15.01 1.27 8.56
CA GLY A 81 14.04 1.76 9.53
C GLY A 81 14.48 1.48 10.96
N LYS A 82 13.63 1.83 11.93
CA LYS A 82 13.81 1.52 13.35
C LYS A 82 12.77 0.52 13.80
N GLU A 83 13.22 -0.52 14.48
CA GLU A 83 12.32 -1.41 15.19
C GLU A 83 11.71 -0.67 16.38
N ILE A 84 10.40 -0.77 16.54
CA ILE A 84 9.63 -0.13 17.61
C ILE A 84 8.69 -1.13 18.26
N SER A 85 8.22 -0.80 19.45
CA SER A 85 7.16 -1.57 20.12
C SER A 85 5.78 -1.29 19.52
N VAL A 86 4.80 -2.11 19.90
CA VAL A 86 3.39 -1.90 19.54
C VAL A 86 2.86 -0.62 20.21
N GLU A 87 3.28 -0.37 21.44
CA GLU A 87 2.94 0.82 22.22
C GLU A 87 3.44 2.08 21.52
N ARG A 88 4.71 2.08 21.06
CA ARG A 88 5.26 3.22 20.32
C ARG A 88 4.52 3.44 19.00
N LEU A 89 4.12 2.37 18.31
CA LEU A 89 3.32 2.49 17.09
C LEU A 89 1.96 3.18 17.37
N LYS A 90 1.31 2.87 18.50
CA LYS A 90 0.08 3.54 18.93
C LYS A 90 0.32 5.03 19.24
N GLU A 91 1.40 5.37 19.94
CA GLU A 91 1.75 6.76 20.23
C GLU A 91 1.93 7.59 18.95
N ILE A 92 2.64 7.05 17.95
CA ILE A 92 2.83 7.68 16.64
C ILE A 92 1.50 8.05 15.99
N TYR A 93 0.47 7.19 16.09
CA TYR A 93 -0.85 7.50 15.55
C TYR A 93 -1.45 8.76 16.22
N HIS A 94 -1.38 8.84 17.55
CA HIS A 94 -1.91 9.99 18.28
C HIS A 94 -1.11 11.27 18.03
N GLU A 95 0.21 11.18 17.86
CA GLU A 95 1.06 12.32 17.49
C GLU A 95 0.69 12.87 16.10
N LEU A 96 0.44 11.99 15.12
CA LEU A 96 -0.01 12.39 13.78
C LEU A 96 -1.40 13.03 13.82
N ILE A 97 -2.33 12.47 14.60
CA ILE A 97 -3.67 13.03 14.81
C ILE A 97 -3.58 14.42 15.47
N ALA A 98 -2.75 14.58 16.50
CA ALA A 98 -2.55 15.87 17.18
C ALA A 98 -1.97 16.94 16.24
N ARG A 99 -1.20 16.53 15.24
CA ARG A 99 -0.70 17.40 14.16
C ARG A 99 -1.75 17.71 13.08
N GLY A 100 -2.95 17.15 13.17
CA GLY A 100 -4.09 17.44 12.30
C GLY A 100 -4.26 16.47 11.12
N ALA A 101 -3.68 15.27 11.18
CA ALA A 101 -3.85 14.25 10.15
C ALA A 101 -5.33 13.93 9.90
N HIS A 102 -5.71 13.79 8.62
CA HIS A 102 -7.07 13.44 8.22
C HIS A 102 -7.42 11.96 8.44
N ASN A 103 -6.41 11.11 8.45
CA ASN A 103 -6.47 9.67 8.68
C ASN A 103 -5.10 9.17 9.16
N ILE A 104 -5.03 7.90 9.55
CA ILE A 104 -3.76 7.19 9.74
C ILE A 104 -3.54 6.25 8.57
N ASP A 105 -2.54 6.54 7.74
CA ASP A 105 -2.20 5.74 6.56
C ASP A 105 -1.03 4.80 6.84
N LEU A 106 -1.31 3.50 6.85
CA LEU A 106 -0.32 2.47 7.11
C LEU A 106 0.19 1.93 5.77
N VAL A 107 1.44 2.26 5.42
CA VAL A 107 2.03 1.96 4.09
C VAL A 107 2.95 0.74 4.16
N THR A 108 2.67 -0.26 3.33
CA THR A 108 3.28 -1.61 3.38
C THR A 108 3.14 -2.35 4.73
N PRO A 109 1.95 -2.34 5.36
CA PRO A 109 1.74 -2.85 6.73
C PRO A 109 1.72 -4.38 6.86
N THR A 110 1.61 -5.11 5.74
CA THR A 110 1.27 -6.55 5.68
C THR A 110 1.97 -7.41 6.71
N HIS A 111 3.30 -7.31 6.79
CA HIS A 111 4.12 -8.15 7.67
C HIS A 111 3.86 -7.91 9.15
N PHE A 112 3.28 -6.77 9.50
CA PHE A 112 3.00 -6.32 10.84
C PHE A 112 1.50 -6.36 11.19
N THR A 113 0.69 -7.09 10.42
CA THR A 113 -0.77 -7.28 10.65
C THR A 113 -1.12 -7.51 12.13
N HIS A 114 -0.35 -8.34 12.85
CA HIS A 114 -0.61 -8.62 14.27
C HIS A 114 -0.31 -7.42 15.17
N ALA A 115 0.82 -6.74 14.95
CA ALA A 115 1.18 -5.54 15.70
C ALA A 115 0.18 -4.41 15.45
N ILE A 116 -0.31 -4.26 14.21
CA ILE A 116 -1.33 -3.27 13.84
C ILE A 116 -2.66 -3.56 14.53
N TYR A 117 -3.08 -4.83 14.55
CA TYR A 117 -4.28 -5.21 15.29
C TYR A 117 -4.16 -4.86 16.78
N GLN A 118 -2.99 -5.05 17.38
CA GLN A 118 -2.72 -4.73 18.78
C GLN A 118 -2.63 -3.22 19.03
N SER A 119 -2.01 -2.44 18.14
CA SER A 119 -1.87 -0.98 18.29
C SER A 119 -3.21 -0.26 18.13
N LEU A 120 -4.15 -0.83 17.37
CA LEU A 120 -5.52 -0.34 17.19
C LEU A 120 -6.50 -0.96 18.21
N ASN A 121 -6.05 -1.25 19.43
CA ASN A 121 -6.91 -1.81 20.47
C ASN A 121 -8.06 -0.85 20.85
N GLU A 122 -7.81 0.45 20.77
CA GLU A 122 -8.78 1.54 20.88
C GLU A 122 -9.11 2.10 19.49
N GLU A 123 -10.34 2.60 19.34
CA GLU A 123 -10.76 3.26 18.11
C GLU A 123 -10.14 4.66 18.02
N LEU A 124 -9.58 4.98 16.86
CA LEU A 124 -9.03 6.30 16.59
C LEU A 124 -10.15 7.26 16.14
N PRO A 125 -10.04 8.57 16.46
CA PRO A 125 -11.03 9.57 16.04
C PRO A 125 -11.01 9.87 14.52
N VAL A 126 -10.06 9.29 13.79
CA VAL A 126 -9.92 9.41 12.34
C VAL A 126 -9.85 8.02 11.69
N PRO A 127 -10.24 7.87 10.41
CA PRO A 127 -10.16 6.58 9.71
C PRO A 127 -8.73 6.03 9.68
N VAL A 128 -8.61 4.70 9.66
CA VAL A 128 -7.36 4.00 9.36
C VAL A 128 -7.38 3.52 7.91
N VAL A 129 -6.34 3.89 7.17
CA VAL A 129 -6.08 3.47 5.79
C VAL A 129 -5.03 2.36 5.81
N TYR A 130 -5.31 1.26 5.09
CA TYR A 130 -4.37 0.16 4.88
C TYR A 130 -3.87 0.17 3.43
N ASN A 131 -2.71 0.78 3.22
CA ASN A 131 -2.08 1.03 1.93
C ASN A 131 -1.08 -0.08 1.60
N CYS A 132 -1.49 -0.99 0.71
CA CYS A 132 -0.82 -2.27 0.49
C CYS A 132 -0.68 -2.63 -0.99
N GLY A 133 0.19 -3.58 -1.29
CA GLY A 133 0.40 -4.04 -2.67
C GLY A 133 -0.66 -5.00 -3.21
N GLY A 134 -1.81 -5.14 -2.54
CA GLY A 134 -2.90 -6.07 -2.89
C GLY A 134 -2.63 -7.55 -2.59
N TYR A 135 -1.36 -7.98 -2.47
CA TYR A 135 -0.97 -9.38 -2.22
C TYR A 135 -1.13 -9.82 -0.76
N GLU A 136 -2.37 -9.73 -0.27
CA GLU A 136 -2.77 -10.02 1.10
C GLU A 136 -3.43 -11.40 1.20
N SER A 137 -3.37 -12.03 2.37
CA SER A 137 -4.19 -13.24 2.60
C SER A 137 -5.59 -12.83 3.02
N ARG A 138 -6.63 -13.54 2.51
CA ARG A 138 -8.02 -13.32 2.95
C ARG A 138 -8.18 -13.44 4.46
N SER A 139 -7.42 -14.30 5.11
CA SER A 139 -7.41 -14.45 6.57
C SER A 139 -6.82 -13.23 7.28
N ALA A 140 -5.77 -12.61 6.76
CA ALA A 140 -5.22 -11.37 7.32
C ALA A 140 -6.18 -10.19 7.15
N VAL A 141 -6.81 -10.06 5.98
CA VAL A 141 -7.88 -9.06 5.77
C VAL A 141 -9.03 -9.31 6.76
N ALA A 142 -9.53 -10.55 6.84
CA ALA A 142 -10.57 -10.96 7.79
C ALA A 142 -10.22 -10.64 9.26
N PHE A 143 -8.96 -10.86 9.63
CA PHE A 143 -8.45 -10.62 10.98
C PHE A 143 -8.49 -9.13 11.38
N LEU A 144 -8.34 -8.22 10.42
CA LEU A 144 -8.38 -6.77 10.64
C LEU A 144 -9.79 -6.17 10.54
N ARG A 145 -10.85 -7.00 10.49
CA ARG A 145 -12.24 -6.52 10.42
C ARG A 145 -12.54 -5.53 11.55
N LYS A 146 -13.20 -4.42 11.23
CA LYS A 146 -13.53 -3.29 12.13
C LYS A 146 -12.33 -2.47 12.63
N LYS A 147 -11.10 -2.78 12.22
CA LYS A 147 -9.91 -1.97 12.53
C LYS A 147 -9.52 -1.03 11.38
N ILE A 148 -9.81 -1.44 10.15
CA ILE A 148 -9.52 -0.69 8.93
C ILE A 148 -10.83 -0.21 8.33
N GLN A 149 -10.94 1.10 8.11
CA GLN A 149 -12.10 1.72 7.47
C GLN A 149 -11.87 1.85 5.96
N ILE A 150 -10.63 2.09 5.53
CA ILE A 150 -10.27 2.35 4.15
C ILE A 150 -9.19 1.37 3.71
N TRP A 151 -9.48 0.59 2.67
CA TRP A 151 -8.49 -0.25 2.02
C TRP A 151 -7.95 0.46 0.78
N LEU A 152 -6.62 0.54 0.67
CA LEU A 152 -5.92 1.17 -0.44
C LEU A 152 -4.98 0.15 -1.11
N PRO A 153 -5.51 -0.90 -1.77
CA PRO A 153 -4.70 -1.90 -2.44
C PRO A 153 -4.23 -1.42 -3.82
N ASP A 154 -2.95 -1.63 -4.12
CA ASP A 154 -2.47 -1.62 -5.51
C ASP A 154 -2.80 -2.97 -6.17
N LEU A 155 -3.60 -2.98 -7.23
CA LEU A 155 -3.80 -4.13 -8.11
C LEU A 155 -2.82 -4.03 -9.27
N LYS A 156 -1.62 -4.56 -9.09
CA LYS A 156 -0.44 -4.32 -9.95
C LYS A 156 -0.47 -5.11 -11.25
N TYR A 157 -0.98 -6.35 -11.20
CA TYR A 157 -0.94 -7.25 -12.35
C TYR A 157 -2.24 -8.01 -12.54
N SER A 158 -2.69 -8.12 -13.79
CA SER A 158 -3.60 -9.16 -14.29
C SER A 158 -2.83 -10.30 -14.97
N ASP A 159 -1.66 -10.00 -15.54
CA ASP A 159 -0.84 -10.95 -16.27
C ASP A 159 0.12 -11.73 -15.34
N GLU A 160 0.07 -13.07 -15.43
CA GLU A 160 0.92 -13.95 -14.61
C GLU A 160 2.40 -13.82 -14.96
N GLU A 161 2.75 -13.66 -16.23
CA GLU A 161 4.14 -13.57 -16.67
C GLU A 161 4.81 -12.29 -16.14
N ALA A 162 4.12 -11.16 -16.25
CA ALA A 162 4.53 -9.87 -15.68
C ALA A 162 4.66 -9.96 -14.16
N ALA A 163 3.69 -10.56 -13.47
CA ALA A 163 3.75 -10.71 -12.00
C ALA A 163 4.91 -11.61 -11.55
N ARG A 164 5.18 -12.70 -12.28
CA ARG A 164 6.34 -13.57 -12.07
C ARG A 164 7.66 -12.84 -12.33
N LYS A 165 7.75 -12.15 -13.45
CA LYS A 165 8.98 -11.47 -13.93
C LYS A 165 9.34 -10.30 -13.05
N TYR A 166 8.38 -9.43 -12.73
CA TYR A 166 8.64 -8.17 -12.06
C TYR A 166 8.46 -8.21 -10.53
N SER A 167 7.74 -9.20 -9.98
CA SER A 167 7.49 -9.32 -8.52
C SER A 167 7.63 -10.74 -7.97
N ARG A 168 8.09 -11.71 -8.77
CA ARG A 168 8.23 -13.12 -8.34
C ARG A 168 6.95 -13.69 -7.74
N ALA A 169 5.78 -13.26 -8.22
CA ALA A 169 4.48 -13.60 -7.67
C ALA A 169 3.53 -14.06 -8.79
N PRO A 170 3.73 -15.25 -9.38
CA PRO A 170 2.90 -15.71 -10.50
C PRO A 170 1.42 -15.86 -10.14
N ASP A 171 1.11 -16.17 -8.89
CA ASP A 171 -0.27 -16.26 -8.40
C ASP A 171 -0.86 -14.90 -7.99
N TYR A 172 -0.17 -13.79 -8.28
CA TYR A 172 -0.52 -12.46 -7.77
C TYR A 172 -1.97 -12.10 -8.02
N PHE A 173 -2.42 -12.15 -9.28
CA PHE A 173 -3.73 -11.63 -9.65
C PHE A 173 -4.84 -12.35 -8.87
N ASN A 174 -4.85 -13.68 -8.91
CA ASN A 174 -5.79 -14.53 -8.18
C ASN A 174 -5.79 -14.28 -6.66
N LYS A 175 -4.64 -13.96 -6.06
CA LYS A 175 -4.56 -13.64 -4.63
C LYS A 175 -5.03 -12.23 -4.33
N ALA A 176 -4.65 -11.27 -5.17
CA ALA A 176 -4.96 -9.87 -4.99
C ALA A 176 -6.45 -9.59 -5.18
N THR A 177 -7.06 -10.10 -6.24
CA THR A 177 -8.50 -9.96 -6.51
C THR A 177 -9.34 -10.57 -5.38
N ALA A 178 -9.01 -11.78 -4.95
CA ALA A 178 -9.68 -12.44 -3.83
C ALA A 178 -9.51 -11.69 -2.49
N ALA A 179 -8.40 -10.97 -2.31
CA ALA A 179 -8.21 -10.09 -1.15
C ALA A 179 -9.03 -8.81 -1.27
N ILE A 180 -9.05 -8.16 -2.44
CA ILE A 180 -9.83 -6.94 -2.72
C ILE A 180 -11.33 -7.21 -2.53
N GLU A 181 -11.86 -8.32 -3.05
CA GLU A 181 -13.24 -8.72 -2.77
C GLU A 181 -13.50 -8.87 -1.27
N GLN A 182 -12.54 -9.43 -0.52
CA GLN A 182 -12.68 -9.57 0.94
C GLN A 182 -12.63 -8.20 1.65
N MET A 183 -11.83 -7.26 1.17
CA MET A 183 -11.79 -5.87 1.65
C MET A 183 -13.12 -5.16 1.40
N TYR A 184 -13.69 -5.34 0.20
CA TYR A 184 -15.00 -4.81 -0.16
C TYR A 184 -16.11 -5.44 0.70
N ARG A 185 -16.12 -6.78 0.88
CA ARG A 185 -17.09 -7.46 1.78
C ARG A 185 -17.06 -6.94 3.21
N GLN A 186 -15.94 -6.37 3.68
CA GLN A 186 -15.82 -5.80 5.02
C GLN A 186 -16.32 -4.36 5.12
N THR A 187 -16.08 -3.56 4.08
CA THR A 187 -16.34 -2.12 4.09
C THR A 187 -17.68 -1.78 3.43
N GLY A 188 -18.09 -2.54 2.43
CA GLY A 188 -19.21 -2.21 1.56
C GLY A 188 -18.85 -1.09 0.57
N PRO A 189 -19.88 -0.47 -0.05
CA PRO A 189 -19.72 0.73 -0.90
C PRO A 189 -18.89 1.82 -0.22
N TYR A 190 -18.19 2.62 -1.02
CA TYR A 190 -17.41 3.72 -0.49
C TYR A 190 -18.31 4.83 0.05
N GLU A 191 -17.84 5.52 1.09
CA GLU A 191 -18.54 6.63 1.73
C GLU A 191 -17.62 7.86 1.75
N MET A 192 -18.02 8.89 0.99
CA MET A 192 -17.36 10.19 0.96
C MET A 192 -17.95 11.11 2.03
N GLY A 193 -17.09 11.78 2.79
CA GLY A 193 -17.49 12.85 3.70
C GLY A 193 -17.87 14.13 2.94
N SER A 194 -18.61 15.03 3.61
CA SER A 194 -18.93 16.36 3.07
C SER A 194 -17.69 17.23 2.82
N ASP A 195 -16.55 16.85 3.39
CA ASP A 195 -15.22 17.45 3.20
C ASP A 195 -14.48 16.89 1.97
N GLY A 196 -15.10 15.98 1.21
CA GLY A 196 -14.49 15.32 0.05
C GLY A 196 -13.47 14.25 0.42
N LEU A 197 -13.36 13.87 1.70
CA LEU A 197 -12.46 12.81 2.16
C LEU A 197 -13.17 11.47 2.19
N LEU A 198 -12.44 10.42 1.81
CA LEU A 198 -12.93 9.05 1.94
C LEU A 198 -13.00 8.72 3.43
N LYS A 199 -14.17 8.27 3.90
CA LYS A 199 -14.36 7.86 5.31
C LYS A 199 -14.32 6.35 5.45
N LYS A 200 -14.74 5.63 4.42
CA LYS A 200 -14.84 4.17 4.40
C LYS A 200 -14.90 3.66 2.96
N GLY A 201 -14.37 2.46 2.71
CA GLY A 201 -14.49 1.81 1.40
C GLY A 201 -13.17 1.22 0.89
N VAL A 202 -13.16 0.89 -0.40
CA VAL A 202 -11.96 0.41 -1.11
C VAL A 202 -11.63 1.39 -2.24
N LEU A 203 -10.39 1.88 -2.25
CA LEU A 203 -9.80 2.64 -3.36
C LEU A 203 -8.72 1.74 -3.98
N VAL A 204 -8.99 1.12 -5.13
CA VAL A 204 -8.02 0.29 -5.84
C VAL A 204 -7.12 1.19 -6.68
N ARG A 205 -5.81 0.97 -6.63
CA ARG A 205 -4.85 1.68 -7.49
C ARG A 205 -4.21 0.76 -8.51
N HIS A 206 -3.98 1.27 -9.71
CA HIS A 206 -3.22 0.56 -10.74
C HIS A 206 -2.08 1.42 -11.26
N LEU A 207 -0.84 1.02 -10.95
CA LEU A 207 0.36 1.63 -11.51
C LEU A 207 0.66 1.02 -12.87
N MET A 208 0.45 1.82 -13.92
CA MET A 208 0.79 1.42 -15.28
C MET A 208 2.30 1.22 -15.43
N LEU A 209 2.68 0.10 -16.04
CA LEU A 209 4.04 -0.16 -16.46
C LEU A 209 4.15 0.10 -17.98
N PRO A 210 5.22 0.75 -18.44
CA PRO A 210 5.47 0.95 -19.88
C PRO A 210 5.51 -0.39 -20.62
N SER A 211 4.99 -0.42 -21.85
CA SER A 211 4.93 -1.62 -22.70
C SER A 211 4.16 -2.79 -22.08
N GLN A 212 3.28 -2.57 -21.11
CA GLN A 212 2.48 -3.61 -20.44
C GLN A 212 0.97 -3.32 -20.57
N TRP A 213 0.53 -3.06 -21.80
CA TRP A 213 -0.87 -2.73 -22.10
C TRP A 213 -1.83 -3.84 -21.67
N GLU A 214 -1.60 -5.09 -22.08
CA GLU A 214 -2.47 -6.22 -21.75
C GLU A 214 -2.67 -6.40 -20.24
N ASN A 215 -1.63 -6.12 -19.45
CA ASN A 215 -1.72 -6.11 -18.00
C ASN A 215 -2.66 -5.02 -17.47
N THR A 216 -2.56 -3.80 -18.00
CA THR A 216 -3.44 -2.68 -17.62
C THR A 216 -4.88 -2.99 -18.03
N LYS A 217 -5.06 -3.44 -19.27
CA LYS A 217 -6.35 -3.82 -19.84
C LYS A 217 -7.07 -4.86 -18.97
N GLY A 218 -6.40 -5.96 -18.64
CA GLY A 218 -7.02 -7.01 -17.81
C GLY A 218 -7.33 -6.58 -16.38
N VAL A 219 -6.61 -5.59 -15.83
CA VAL A 219 -6.97 -4.99 -14.53
C VAL A 219 -8.26 -4.17 -14.66
N LEU A 220 -8.38 -3.34 -15.70
CA LEU A 220 -9.57 -2.54 -15.96
C LEU A 220 -10.81 -3.42 -16.22
N GLU A 221 -10.68 -4.44 -17.07
CA GLU A 221 -11.75 -5.40 -17.36
C GLU A 221 -12.24 -6.08 -16.07
N TYR A 222 -11.32 -6.57 -15.22
CA TYR A 222 -11.69 -7.19 -13.95
C TYR A 222 -12.46 -6.24 -13.02
N ILE A 223 -12.04 -4.97 -12.94
CA ILE A 223 -12.72 -3.98 -12.09
C ILE A 223 -14.14 -3.74 -12.59
N ALA A 224 -14.32 -3.53 -13.90
CA ALA A 224 -15.62 -3.29 -14.51
C ALA A 224 -16.56 -4.50 -14.41
N GLU A 225 -16.03 -5.72 -14.52
CA GLU A 225 -16.82 -6.95 -14.42
C GLU A 225 -17.21 -7.32 -12.99
N THR A 226 -16.40 -6.93 -12.00
CA THR A 226 -16.55 -7.38 -10.61
C THR A 226 -17.32 -6.40 -9.74
N PHE A 227 -17.20 -5.10 -10.00
CA PHE A 227 -17.74 -4.05 -9.13
C PHE A 227 -18.69 -3.12 -9.89
N ASP A 228 -19.88 -2.92 -9.33
CA ASP A 228 -20.83 -1.94 -9.84
C ASP A 228 -20.39 -0.50 -9.51
N LYS A 229 -20.92 0.49 -10.26
CA LYS A 229 -20.76 1.92 -9.95
C LYS A 229 -21.15 2.20 -8.49
N GLY A 230 -20.38 3.04 -7.79
CA GLY A 230 -20.56 3.34 -6.37
C GLY A 230 -20.01 2.31 -5.39
N GLN A 231 -19.50 1.14 -5.84
CA GLN A 231 -18.99 0.12 -4.91
C GLN A 231 -17.55 0.40 -4.46
N ILE A 232 -16.66 0.72 -5.38
CA ILE A 232 -15.25 1.03 -5.10
C ILE A 232 -14.82 2.29 -5.87
N LEU A 233 -13.72 2.89 -5.44
CA LEU A 233 -13.02 3.91 -6.21
C LEU A 233 -11.83 3.28 -6.95
N PHE A 234 -11.47 3.82 -8.11
CA PHE A 234 -10.32 3.37 -8.89
C PHE A 234 -9.34 4.52 -9.21
N SER A 235 -8.04 4.31 -8.99
CA SER A 235 -6.97 5.29 -9.30
C SER A 235 -6.06 4.73 -10.38
N LEU A 236 -6.16 5.28 -11.60
CA LEU A 236 -5.27 4.93 -12.70
C LEU A 236 -3.99 5.78 -12.61
N MET A 237 -2.89 5.16 -12.18
CA MET A 237 -1.68 5.89 -11.85
C MET A 237 -0.70 5.98 -13.03
N ARG A 238 -0.20 7.20 -13.24
CA ARG A 238 0.83 7.56 -14.24
C ARG A 238 2.25 7.64 -13.65
N GLN A 239 2.39 7.59 -12.34
CA GLN A 239 3.60 7.92 -11.56
C GLN A 239 4.80 6.96 -11.71
N TYR A 240 4.86 6.18 -12.80
CA TYR A 240 5.97 5.26 -13.01
C TYR A 240 7.26 6.00 -13.34
N THR A 241 8.27 5.80 -12.50
CA THR A 241 9.66 6.21 -12.77
C THR A 241 10.56 5.01 -12.53
N PRO A 242 11.38 4.60 -13.52
CA PRO A 242 12.34 3.50 -13.33
C PRO A 242 13.19 3.72 -12.08
N TYR A 243 13.15 2.74 -11.18
CA TYR A 243 13.84 2.76 -9.89
C TYR A 243 14.23 1.34 -9.48
N GLY A 244 15.08 1.23 -8.45
CA GLY A 244 15.55 -0.06 -7.95
C GLY A 244 16.30 -0.84 -9.03
N ARG A 245 15.74 -1.99 -9.42
CA ARG A 245 16.28 -2.91 -10.42
C ARG A 245 15.60 -2.81 -11.79
N ALA A 246 14.75 -1.79 -12.02
CA ALA A 246 14.08 -1.59 -13.30
C ALA A 246 15.06 -1.50 -14.49
N SER A 247 16.28 -1.03 -14.27
CA SER A 247 17.34 -0.96 -15.29
C SER A 247 17.77 -2.32 -15.84
N GLU A 248 17.49 -3.42 -15.14
CA GLU A 248 17.75 -4.78 -15.61
C GLU A 248 16.69 -5.26 -16.62
N PHE A 249 15.63 -4.49 -16.83
CA PHE A 249 14.48 -4.82 -17.66
C PHE A 249 14.25 -3.69 -18.68
N PRO A 250 14.89 -3.74 -19.86
CA PRO A 250 14.89 -2.63 -20.82
C PRO A 250 13.50 -2.13 -21.20
N GLU A 251 12.51 -3.03 -21.29
CA GLU A 251 11.13 -2.71 -21.65
C GLU A 251 10.40 -1.86 -20.60
N ILE A 252 10.80 -1.95 -19.33
CA ILE A 252 10.30 -1.09 -18.25
C ILE A 252 11.29 -0.03 -17.77
N ASN A 253 12.48 0.07 -18.36
CA ASN A 253 13.45 1.09 -17.99
C ASN A 253 13.19 2.46 -18.67
N ARG A 254 11.92 2.86 -18.73
CA ARG A 254 11.47 4.16 -19.26
C ARG A 254 10.19 4.61 -18.55
N LYS A 255 9.80 5.87 -18.70
CA LYS A 255 8.45 6.31 -18.27
C LYS A 255 7.39 5.84 -19.28
N ILE A 256 6.14 5.81 -18.85
CA ILE A 256 5.00 5.63 -19.77
C ILE A 256 4.89 6.85 -20.70
N THR A 257 4.49 6.61 -21.95
CA THR A 257 4.26 7.72 -22.90
C THR A 257 2.93 8.42 -22.63
N ASP A 258 2.63 9.50 -23.36
CA ASP A 258 1.30 10.14 -23.26
C ASP A 258 0.27 9.22 -23.93
N GLU A 259 0.60 8.64 -25.07
CA GLU A 259 -0.27 7.74 -25.84
C GLU A 259 -0.65 6.47 -25.07
N GLU A 260 0.30 5.84 -24.36
CA GLU A 260 0.02 4.69 -23.51
C GLU A 260 -1.00 5.03 -22.41
N TYR A 261 -0.89 6.23 -21.84
CA TYR A 261 -1.77 6.65 -20.75
C TYR A 261 -3.14 7.05 -21.27
N GLU A 262 -3.20 7.83 -22.34
CA GLU A 262 -4.44 8.22 -23.02
C GLU A 262 -5.24 6.98 -23.45
N GLN A 263 -4.57 5.98 -24.05
CA GLN A 263 -5.21 4.71 -24.40
C GLN A 263 -5.86 4.01 -23.19
N ALA A 264 -5.21 4.03 -22.02
CA ALA A 264 -5.76 3.44 -20.81
C ALA A 264 -6.91 4.26 -20.23
N GLN A 265 -6.88 5.59 -20.35
CA GLN A 265 -7.97 6.46 -19.92
C GLN A 265 -9.22 6.26 -20.79
N GLU A 266 -9.06 6.29 -22.11
CA GLU A 266 -10.16 6.06 -23.06
C GLU A 266 -10.81 4.69 -22.79
N TYR A 267 -10.01 3.64 -22.61
CA TYR A 267 -10.54 2.31 -22.32
C TYR A 267 -11.22 2.21 -20.94
N MET A 268 -10.69 2.90 -19.92
CA MET A 268 -11.32 3.00 -18.60
C MET A 268 -12.70 3.68 -18.69
N GLU A 269 -12.82 4.72 -19.50
CA GLU A 269 -14.08 5.43 -19.78
C GLU A 269 -15.08 4.55 -20.56
N GLU A 270 -14.61 3.80 -21.57
CA GLU A 270 -15.43 2.86 -22.34
C GLU A 270 -16.05 1.76 -21.46
N LEU A 271 -15.33 1.30 -20.45
CA LEU A 271 -15.81 0.34 -19.46
C LEU A 271 -16.72 0.96 -18.38
N GLY A 272 -16.90 2.28 -18.38
CA GLY A 272 -17.76 2.99 -17.44
C GLY A 272 -17.18 3.12 -16.03
N ILE A 273 -15.86 3.01 -15.88
CA ILE A 273 -15.16 3.23 -14.60
C ILE A 273 -14.99 4.75 -14.40
N GLU A 274 -16.03 5.38 -13.86
CA GLU A 274 -16.11 6.85 -13.70
C GLU A 274 -15.72 7.31 -12.27
N ASP A 275 -15.87 6.40 -11.29
CA ASP A 275 -15.64 6.68 -9.87
C ASP A 275 -14.15 6.53 -9.53
N GLY A 276 -13.41 7.64 -9.57
CA GLY A 276 -11.96 7.50 -9.43
C GLY A 276 -11.10 8.74 -9.67
N TYR A 277 -9.83 8.45 -9.92
CA TYR A 277 -8.79 9.45 -10.18
C TYR A 277 -7.93 9.05 -11.37
N VAL A 278 -7.61 10.04 -12.20
CA VAL A 278 -6.55 10.00 -13.20
C VAL A 278 -5.46 11.01 -12.80
N GLN A 279 -4.20 10.65 -13.00
CA GLN A 279 -3.05 11.42 -12.53
C GLN A 279 -2.39 12.21 -13.68
N GLN A 280 -2.07 13.48 -13.41
CA GLN A 280 -1.39 14.34 -14.37
C GLN A 280 0.09 13.96 -14.58
N LYS A 281 0.68 14.41 -15.69
CA LYS A 281 2.05 14.05 -16.16
C LYS A 281 3.14 14.38 -15.14
N GLU A 282 2.97 15.48 -14.43
CA GLU A 282 3.92 16.06 -13.46
C GLU A 282 4.14 15.15 -12.26
N SER A 283 3.23 14.20 -12.02
CA SER A 283 3.30 13.25 -10.91
C SER A 283 4.45 12.23 -11.04
N SER A 284 5.02 12.04 -12.24
CA SER A 284 6.11 11.09 -12.50
C SER A 284 7.50 11.65 -12.13
N SER A 285 7.77 11.96 -10.86
CA SER A 285 9.07 12.50 -10.41
C SER A 285 9.66 11.74 -9.22
N LYS A 286 11.00 11.62 -9.19
CA LYS A 286 11.72 11.10 -8.01
C LYS A 286 11.52 11.97 -6.76
N GLN A 287 11.10 13.22 -6.93
CA GLN A 287 10.84 14.15 -5.82
C GLN A 287 9.65 13.73 -4.94
N PHE A 288 8.77 12.86 -5.45
CA PHE A 288 7.65 12.32 -4.66
C PHE A 288 8.04 11.12 -3.80
N ILE A 289 9.27 10.58 -3.95
CA ILE A 289 9.77 9.51 -3.09
C ILE A 289 10.18 10.12 -1.74
N PRO A 290 9.55 9.73 -0.61
CA PRO A 290 9.89 10.29 0.68
C PRO A 290 11.35 9.98 1.08
N LEU A 291 11.97 10.91 1.81
CA LEU A 291 13.23 10.65 2.48
C LEU A 291 12.98 9.69 3.66
N PHE A 292 13.56 8.50 3.62
CA PHE A 292 13.43 7.50 4.68
C PHE A 292 14.55 7.62 5.71
N ASP A 293 14.44 8.60 6.60
CA ASP A 293 15.43 8.97 7.61
C ASP A 293 14.97 8.70 9.05
N CYS A 294 13.86 7.97 9.23
CA CYS A 294 13.22 7.69 10.52
C CYS A 294 12.64 8.93 11.22
N SER A 295 12.41 10.03 10.50
CA SER A 295 11.67 11.19 11.00
C SER A 295 10.32 10.77 11.60
N GLY A 296 10.02 11.26 12.81
CA GLY A 296 8.78 11.00 13.54
C GLY A 296 8.63 9.60 14.13
N VAL A 297 9.68 8.77 14.11
CA VAL A 297 9.59 7.37 14.59
C VAL A 297 10.01 7.23 16.05
N LEU A 298 11.15 7.79 16.43
CA LEU A 298 11.61 7.80 17.82
C LEU A 298 10.98 8.98 18.56
N GLN A 299 10.80 8.86 19.87
CA GLN A 299 10.47 10.04 20.68
C GLN A 299 11.66 11.00 20.61
N ASP A 300 11.37 12.31 20.55
CA ASP A 300 12.39 13.29 20.88
C ASP A 300 12.68 13.12 22.37
N ASP A 301 13.70 12.34 22.69
CA ASP A 301 14.31 12.36 24.01
C ASP A 301 14.75 13.82 24.18
N GLY A 302 14.00 14.60 24.97
CA GLY A 302 14.24 16.03 25.17
C GLY A 302 15.62 16.30 25.73
N GLY A 303 16.63 16.27 24.85
CA GLY A 303 17.99 16.62 25.13
C GLY A 303 18.00 18.11 25.41
N ASP A 304 18.19 18.43 26.69
CA ASP A 304 18.46 19.78 27.18
C ASP A 304 19.38 20.52 26.20
N ILE A 305 18.88 21.62 25.64
CA ILE A 305 19.69 22.69 25.06
C ILE A 305 19.98 23.68 26.18
#